data_AF-A0A7W2B6W8-F1
#
_entry.id   AF-A0A7W2B6W8-F1
#
_cell.length_a   1.000
_cell.length_b   1.000
_cell.length_c   1.000
_cell.angle_alpha   90.00
_cell.angle_beta   90.00
_cell.angle_gamma   90.00
#
_symmetry.space_group_name_H-M   'P 1'
#
loop_
_entity.id
_entity.type
_entity.pdbx_description
1 polymer ?
#
loop_
_entity_poly.entity_id
_entity_poly.type
_entity_poly.pdbx_seq_one_letter_code
_entity_poly.pdbx_strand_id
1 'polypeptide(L)'
;MSRENRDLVLKRFSSKLNAAILDRYGSKFSGTDFANQYNLRASGTTTITRQTAFRWASGKGFPDPGRLVVLVEWLDLDLRAIFQLTEGI
;
A
#
# COMPACT_ATOMS: atom_id res chain seq x y z
N MET A 1 -1.56 18.06 8.84
CA MET A 1 -2.44 16.86 8.90
C MET A 1 -2.58 16.48 10.36
N SER A 2 -3.80 16.46 10.92
CA SER A 2 -4.00 15.97 12.29
C SER A 2 -3.57 14.49 12.38
N ARG A 3 -3.19 14.01 13.57
CA ARG A 3 -2.86 12.60 13.81
C ARG A 3 -3.98 11.68 13.31
N GLU A 4 -5.22 12.10 13.53
CA GLU A 4 -6.43 11.41 13.10
C GLU A 4 -6.54 11.28 11.57
N ASN A 5 -6.29 12.36 10.83
CA ASN A 5 -6.29 12.32 9.36
C ASN A 5 -5.21 11.38 8.81
N ARG A 6 -4.03 11.37 9.44
CA ARG A 6 -2.95 10.45 9.07
C ARG A 6 -3.34 8.99 9.31
N ASP A 7 -3.94 8.70 10.45
CA ASP A 7 -4.34 7.34 10.81
C ASP A 7 -5.48 6.84 9.92
N LEU A 8 -6.39 7.72 9.49
CA LEU A 8 -7.42 7.42 8.48
C LEU A 8 -6.81 7.06 7.12
N VAL A 9 -5.84 7.86 6.62
CA VAL A 9 -5.13 7.57 5.36
C VAL A 9 -4.42 6.23 5.43
N LEU A 10 -3.73 5.94 6.53
CA LEU A 10 -3.03 4.68 6.72
C LEU A 10 -3.97 3.46 6.74
N LYS A 11 -5.12 3.59 7.39
CA LYS A 11 -6.16 2.55 7.42
C LYS A 11 -6.74 2.29 6.04
N ARG A 12 -7.06 3.34 5.28
CA ARG A 12 -7.57 3.22 3.91
C ARG A 12 -6.54 2.63 2.97
N PHE A 13 -5.30 3.09 3.07
CA PHE A 13 -4.17 2.56 2.31
C PHE A 13 -4.00 1.06 2.50
N SER A 14 -3.89 0.58 3.74
CA SER A 14 -3.69 -0.84 3.99
C SER A 14 -4.90 -1.66 3.56
N SER A 15 -6.11 -1.15 3.73
CA SER A 15 -7.34 -1.80 3.25
C SER A 15 -7.34 -1.96 1.73
N LYS A 16 -7.07 -0.89 0.98
CA LYS A 16 -7.03 -0.91 -0.50
C LYS A 16 -5.90 -1.76 -1.03
N LEU A 17 -4.72 -1.69 -0.40
CA LEU A 17 -3.58 -2.51 -0.76
C LEU A 17 -3.88 -4.00 -0.62
N ASN A 18 -4.42 -4.43 0.52
CA ASN A 18 -4.76 -5.83 0.74
C ASN A 18 -5.89 -6.32 -0.16
N ALA A 19 -6.88 -5.45 -0.44
CA ALA A 19 -7.97 -5.77 -1.36
C ALA A 19 -7.45 -5.98 -2.79
N ALA A 20 -6.59 -5.09 -3.29
CA ALA A 20 -6.03 -5.21 -4.63
C ALA A 20 -5.17 -6.47 -4.81
N ILE A 21 -4.44 -6.89 -3.77
CA ILE A 21 -3.70 -8.17 -3.78
C ILE A 21 -4.66 -9.34 -3.83
N LEU A 22 -5.68 -9.34 -2.97
CA LEU A 22 -6.65 -10.43 -2.92
C LEU A 22 -7.40 -10.57 -4.26
N ASP A 23 -7.79 -9.45 -4.86
CA ASP A 23 -8.46 -9.40 -6.17
C ASP A 23 -7.57 -9.97 -7.28
N ARG A 24 -6.31 -9.53 -7.34
CA ARG A 24 -5.37 -9.94 -8.39
C ARG A 24 -4.87 -11.38 -8.25
N TYR A 25 -4.64 -11.85 -7.03
CA TYR A 25 -3.94 -13.13 -6.77
C TYR A 25 -4.82 -14.20 -6.12
N GLY A 26 -6.09 -13.88 -5.81
CA GLY A 26 -7.03 -14.81 -5.16
C GLY A 26 -6.67 -15.17 -3.72
N SER A 27 -5.61 -14.61 -3.15
CA SER A 27 -5.16 -14.86 -1.77
C SER A 27 -4.42 -13.67 -1.19
N LYS A 28 -4.32 -13.61 0.15
CA LYS A 28 -3.50 -12.61 0.84
C LYS A 28 -2.04 -12.99 0.78
N PHE A 29 -1.17 -12.02 0.63
CA PHE A 29 0.27 -12.23 0.71
C PHE A 29 0.78 -12.23 2.15
N SER A 30 1.78 -13.07 2.43
CA SER A 30 2.64 -12.82 3.58
C SER A 30 3.50 -11.57 3.34
N GLY A 31 4.07 -11.00 4.40
CA GLY A 31 4.99 -9.86 4.24
C GLY A 31 6.23 -10.18 3.39
N THR A 32 6.63 -11.46 3.33
CA THR A 32 7.75 -11.91 2.49
C THR A 32 7.33 -11.97 1.03
N ASP A 33 6.19 -12.58 0.73
CA ASP A 33 5.67 -12.71 -0.64
C ASP A 33 5.41 -11.34 -1.25
N PHE A 34 4.83 -10.44 -0.46
CA PHE A 34 4.66 -9.04 -0.86
C PHE A 34 5.99 -8.40 -1.24
N ALA A 35 6.99 -8.47 -0.35
CA ALA A 35 8.28 -7.81 -0.59
C ALA A 35 8.96 -8.36 -1.85
N ASN A 36 8.92 -9.69 -2.04
CA ASN A 36 9.48 -10.32 -3.23
C ASN A 36 8.78 -9.86 -4.51
N GLN A 37 7.44 -9.90 -4.53
CA GLN A 37 6.67 -9.47 -5.68
C GLN A 37 6.88 -7.98 -5.98
N TYR A 38 6.86 -7.13 -4.96
CA TYR A 38 7.15 -5.72 -5.13
C TYR A 38 8.56 -5.50 -5.72
N ASN A 39 9.59 -6.15 -5.16
CA ASN A 39 10.98 -5.93 -5.56
C ASN A 39 11.29 -6.40 -6.99
N LEU A 40 10.56 -7.39 -7.51
CA LEU A 40 10.66 -7.78 -8.93
C LEU A 40 10.27 -6.63 -9.87
N ARG A 41 9.39 -5.73 -9.41
CA ARG A 41 8.88 -4.59 -10.18
C ARG A 41 9.65 -3.30 -9.91
N ALA A 42 10.26 -3.20 -8.73
CA ALA A 42 11.13 -2.09 -8.32
C ALA A 42 12.62 -2.38 -8.51
N SER A 43 12.98 -3.36 -9.35
CA SER A 43 14.39 -3.75 -9.57
C SER A 43 15.22 -2.56 -10.04
N GLY A 44 16.38 -2.34 -9.40
CA GLY A 44 17.26 -1.19 -9.69
C GLY A 44 16.77 0.16 -9.14
N THR A 45 15.64 0.21 -8.41
CA THR A 45 15.08 1.45 -7.88
C THR A 45 14.68 1.32 -6.40
N THR A 46 13.40 1.54 -6.05
CA THR A 46 12.90 1.76 -4.69
C THR A 46 12.48 0.46 -3.98
N THR A 47 13.35 -0.56 -3.99
CA THR A 47 13.07 -1.85 -3.33
C THR A 47 12.72 -1.71 -1.83
N ILE A 48 12.04 -2.72 -1.27
CA ILE A 48 11.58 -2.76 0.10
C ILE A 48 12.01 -4.03 0.83
N THR A 49 12.06 -3.91 2.15
CA THR A 49 12.24 -5.06 3.06
C THR A 49 10.89 -5.70 3.42
N ARG A 50 10.93 -6.95 3.88
CA ARG A 50 9.77 -7.63 4.50
C ARG A 50 9.11 -6.80 5.60
N GLN A 51 9.90 -6.12 6.42
CA GLN A 51 9.39 -5.29 7.52
C GLN A 51 8.61 -4.08 7.00
N THR A 52 9.07 -3.48 5.90
CA THR A 52 8.37 -2.38 5.23
C THR A 52 7.04 -2.86 4.65
N ALA A 53 7.05 -3.98 3.92
CA ALA A 53 5.83 -4.62 3.40
C ALA A 53 4.81 -4.91 4.52
N PHE A 54 5.27 -5.48 5.64
CA PHE A 54 4.40 -5.73 6.79
C PHE A 54 3.81 -4.44 7.38
N ARG A 55 4.60 -3.36 7.48
CA ARG A 55 4.10 -2.07 7.97
C ARG A 55 3.03 -1.49 7.05
N TRP A 56 3.19 -1.62 5.74
CA TRP A 56 2.18 -1.17 4.78
C TRP A 56 0.90 -2.00 4.87
N ALA A 57 1.02 -3.33 4.83
CA ALA A 57 -0.11 -4.24 4.92
C ALA A 57 -0.90 -4.10 6.24
N SER A 58 -0.24 -3.67 7.32
CA SER A 58 -0.86 -3.44 8.63
C SER A 58 -1.30 -1.98 8.88
N GLY A 59 -1.14 -1.07 7.92
CA GLY A 59 -1.50 0.35 8.11
C GLY A 59 -0.61 1.07 9.13
N LYS A 60 0.60 0.58 9.37
CA LYS A 60 1.61 1.19 10.27
C LYS A 60 2.65 2.00 9.51
N GLY A 61 2.55 2.08 8.19
CA GLY A 61 3.44 2.83 7.33
C GLY A 61 2.78 3.16 6.00
N PHE A 62 3.31 4.20 5.36
CA PHE A 62 2.91 4.64 4.03
C PHE A 62 4.17 4.66 3.14
N PRO A 63 4.06 4.31 1.84
CA PRO A 63 5.18 4.41 0.90
C PRO A 63 5.57 5.88 0.65
N ASP A 64 6.85 6.13 0.41
CA ASP A 64 7.27 7.38 -0.24
C ASP A 64 6.79 7.42 -1.71
N PRO A 65 6.85 8.60 -2.38
CA PRO A 65 6.28 8.75 -3.72
C PRO A 65 6.81 7.75 -4.75
N GLY A 66 8.12 7.48 -4.79
CA GLY A 66 8.69 6.53 -5.75
C GLY A 66 8.17 5.11 -5.55
N ARG A 67 7.96 4.72 -4.28
CA ARG A 67 7.37 3.42 -3.95
C ARG A 67 5.88 3.35 -4.22
N LEU A 68 5.18 4.47 -4.05
CA LEU A 68 3.75 4.56 -4.32
C LEU A 68 3.46 4.39 -5.81
N VAL A 69 4.29 4.97 -6.70
CA VAL A 69 4.17 4.80 -8.15
C VAL A 69 4.21 3.32 -8.54
N VAL A 70 5.18 2.57 -8.02
CA VAL A 70 5.28 1.12 -8.29
C VAL A 70 4.01 0.38 -7.83
N LEU A 71 3.43 0.74 -6.68
CA LEU A 71 2.20 0.11 -6.21
C LEU A 71 0.99 0.47 -7.08
N VAL A 72 0.88 1.71 -7.56
CA VAL A 72 -0.20 2.14 -8.45
C VAL A 72 -0.09 1.41 -9.78
N GLU A 73 1.08 1.39 -10.41
CA GLU A 73 1.30 0.69 -11.67
C GLU A 73 1.11 -0.82 -11.53
N TRP A 74 1.56 -1.40 -10.41
CA TRP A 74 1.42 -2.83 -10.18
C TRP A 74 -0.02 -3.22 -9.87
N LEU A 75 -0.68 -2.59 -8.90
CA LEU A 75 -1.93 -3.08 -8.31
C LEU A 75 -3.15 -2.25 -8.70
N ASP A 76 -2.99 -1.24 -9.56
CA ASP A 76 -4.03 -0.27 -9.92
C ASP A 76 -4.68 0.37 -8.68
N LEU A 77 -3.83 0.82 -7.74
CA LEU A 77 -4.32 1.38 -6.48
C LEU A 77 -5.05 2.70 -6.71
N ASP A 78 -6.33 2.73 -6.33
CA ASP A 78 -7.14 3.95 -6.32
C ASP A 78 -6.69 4.91 -5.20
N LEU A 79 -5.83 5.87 -5.57
CA LEU A 79 -5.34 6.91 -4.68
C LEU A 79 -6.47 7.85 -4.20
N ARG A 80 -7.55 8.03 -4.96
CA ARG A 80 -8.66 8.88 -4.54
C ARG A 80 -9.32 8.28 -3.31
N ALA A 81 -9.62 6.98 -3.34
CA ALA A 81 -10.19 6.29 -2.18
C ALA A 81 -9.26 6.23 -0.95
N ILE A 82 -7.94 6.41 -1.15
CA ILE A 82 -6.96 6.47 -0.05
C ILE A 82 -6.95 7.86 0.59
N PHE A 83 -6.93 8.91 -0.22
CA PHE A 83 -6.72 10.30 0.22
C PHE A 83 -8.00 11.15 0.37
N GLN A 84 -9.17 10.61 0.03
CA GLN A 84 -10.45 11.32 0.19
C GLN A 84 -10.55 11.95 1.57
N LEU A 85 -10.67 13.28 1.62
CA LEU A 85 -11.19 13.95 2.82
C LEU A 85 -12.65 13.50 2.93
N THR A 86 -13.04 12.99 4.09
CA THR A 86 -14.44 12.61 4.31
C THR A 86 -15.27 13.89 4.28
N GLU A 87 -15.80 14.26 3.12
CA GLU A 87 -16.88 15.21 2.98
C GLU A 87 -18.17 14.38 2.86
N GLY A 88 -19.01 14.42 3.89
CA GLY A 88 -20.32 13.77 3.92
C GLY A 88 -20.54 12.89 5.15
N ILE A 89 -20.97 13.51 6.25
CA ILE A 89 -22.40 13.73 6.56
C ILE A 89 -22.54 15.18 7.05
#